data_AF-A0A067N392-F1
#
_entry.id   AF-A0A067N392-F1
#
_cell.length_a   1.000
_cell.length_b   1.000
_cell.length_c   1.000
_cell.angle_alpha   90.00
_cell.angle_beta   90.00
_cell.angle_gamma   90.00
#
_symmetry.space_group_name_H-M   'P 1'
#
loop_
_entity.id
_entity.type
_entity.pdbx_description
1 polymer ?
#
loop_
_entity_poly.entity_id
_entity_poly.type
_entity_poly.pdbx_seq_one_letter_code
_entity_poly.pdbx_strand_id
1 'polypeptide(L)'
;MADDLIRFARLNDSDYAEWVVRMEAVLIKQSLWDLVQHEIWATLKRVHRAAGFATTLALRRQFLTAKKGDEGMQAWISRVQGLAFRMEAAGINVADQDKILALTMGLPAAYSSDIINFDATPPELLTLNHVITRLLNEETRQAADTSEVKEEPLDQALAVTSGR
;
A
#
# COMPACT_ATOMS: atom_id res chain seq x y z
N MET A 1 -21.51 -30.39 -33.05
CA MET A 1 -21.76 -29.21 -32.19
C MET A 1 -20.55 -29.11 -31.29
N ALA A 2 -19.64 -28.17 -31.58
CA ALA A 2 -18.34 -28.10 -30.92
C ALA A 2 -18.53 -27.83 -29.43
N ASP A 3 -17.95 -28.71 -28.63
CA ASP A 3 -17.80 -28.59 -27.19
C ASP A 3 -16.98 -27.33 -26.92
N ASP A 4 -17.68 -26.26 -26.54
CA ASP A 4 -17.08 -24.98 -26.18
C ASP A 4 -16.41 -25.21 -24.82
N LEU A 5 -15.19 -25.77 -24.88
CA LEU A 5 -14.31 -26.06 -23.77
C LEU A 5 -14.16 -24.78 -22.96
N ILE A 6 -14.96 -24.65 -21.92
CA ILE A 6 -14.94 -23.48 -21.05
C ILE A 6 -13.54 -23.44 -20.44
N ARG A 7 -12.69 -22.54 -20.97
CA ARG A 7 -11.34 -22.34 -20.47
C ARG A 7 -11.46 -21.62 -19.12
N PHE A 8 -11.29 -22.37 -18.04
CA PHE A 8 -11.19 -21.84 -16.70
C PHE A 8 -9.74 -21.50 -16.36
N ALA A 9 -9.51 -20.33 -15.79
CA ALA A 9 -8.29 -20.08 -15.05
C ALA A 9 -8.19 -21.08 -13.89
N ARG A 10 -6.98 -21.53 -13.60
CA ARG A 10 -6.73 -22.44 -12.48
C ARG A 10 -6.92 -21.67 -11.16
N LEU A 11 -7.69 -22.24 -10.26
CA LEU A 11 -7.99 -21.68 -8.94
C LEU A 11 -6.71 -21.24 -8.22
N ASN A 12 -6.74 -20.01 -7.70
CA ASN A 12 -5.73 -19.38 -6.87
C ASN A 12 -6.40 -18.56 -5.75
N ASP A 13 -5.59 -17.90 -4.92
CA ASP A 13 -6.09 -17.20 -3.73
C ASP A 13 -6.84 -15.89 -4.05
N SER A 14 -6.62 -15.32 -5.23
CA SER A 14 -7.25 -14.08 -5.68
C SER A 14 -8.50 -14.27 -6.53
N ASP A 15 -8.71 -15.45 -7.13
CA ASP A 15 -9.82 -15.70 -8.06
C ASP A 15 -10.92 -16.61 -7.46
N TYR A 16 -10.77 -17.10 -6.22
CA TYR A 16 -11.69 -18.05 -5.59
C TYR A 16 -13.17 -17.62 -5.68
N ALA A 17 -13.49 -16.34 -5.46
CA ALA A 17 -14.87 -15.86 -5.49
C ALA A 17 -15.51 -15.99 -6.89
N GLU A 18 -14.80 -15.58 -7.94
CA GLU A 18 -15.28 -15.70 -9.32
C GLU A 18 -15.27 -17.17 -9.78
N TRP A 19 -14.21 -17.90 -9.41
CA TRP A 19 -14.02 -19.29 -9.76
C TRP A 19 -15.14 -20.18 -9.22
N VAL A 20 -15.53 -19.99 -7.95
CA VAL A 20 -16.61 -20.77 -7.31
C VAL A 20 -17.94 -20.59 -8.04
N VAL A 21 -18.33 -19.34 -8.33
CA VAL A 21 -19.60 -19.04 -9.01
C VAL A 21 -19.64 -19.68 -10.40
N ARG A 22 -18.54 -19.57 -11.14
CA ARG A 22 -18.42 -20.17 -12.47
C ARG A 22 -18.43 -21.69 -12.42
N MET A 23 -17.71 -22.29 -11.48
CA MET A 23 -17.62 -23.74 -11.33
C MET A 23 -18.97 -24.34 -10.88
N GLU A 24 -19.67 -23.66 -9.97
CA GLU A 24 -21.04 -24.00 -9.59
C GLU A 24 -21.97 -24.01 -10.81
N ALA A 25 -21.94 -22.96 -11.63
CA ALA A 25 -22.76 -22.89 -12.84
C ALA A 25 -22.48 -24.06 -13.82
N VAL A 26 -21.22 -24.48 -13.99
CA VAL A 26 -20.88 -25.63 -14.84
C VAL A 26 -21.40 -26.94 -14.26
N LEU A 27 -21.18 -27.17 -12.98
CA LEU A 27 -21.58 -28.41 -12.32
C LEU A 27 -23.10 -28.56 -12.26
N ILE A 28 -23.83 -27.46 -12.09
CA ILE A 28 -25.30 -27.43 -12.19
C ILE A 28 -25.72 -27.80 -13.62
N LYS A 29 -25.12 -27.18 -14.65
CA LYS A 29 -25.43 -27.47 -16.06
C LYS A 29 -25.19 -28.94 -16.42
N GLN A 30 -24.19 -29.57 -15.80
CA GLN A 30 -23.84 -30.97 -16.04
C GLN A 30 -24.57 -31.96 -15.10
N SER A 31 -25.45 -31.49 -14.19
CA SER A 31 -26.11 -32.31 -13.17
C SER A 31 -25.13 -33.07 -12.26
N LEU A 32 -23.93 -32.50 -12.05
CA LEU A 32 -22.88 -33.06 -11.18
C LEU A 32 -22.82 -32.37 -9.82
N TRP A 33 -23.57 -31.27 -9.64
CA TRP A 33 -23.50 -30.42 -8.44
C TRP A 33 -23.74 -31.18 -7.13
N ASP A 34 -24.77 -32.01 -7.09
CA ASP A 34 -25.16 -32.75 -5.87
C ASP A 34 -24.18 -33.87 -5.51
N LEU A 35 -23.39 -34.35 -6.48
CA LEU A 35 -22.37 -35.41 -6.26
C LEU A 35 -21.09 -34.87 -5.62
N VAL A 36 -20.79 -33.58 -5.80
CA VAL A 36 -19.55 -32.93 -5.34
C VAL A 36 -19.78 -32.10 -4.06
N GLN A 37 -21.05 -31.89 -3.70
CA GLN A 37 -21.54 -30.85 -2.80
C GLN A 37 -21.00 -30.85 -1.37
N HIS A 38 -20.72 -32.01 -0.76
CA HIS A 38 -20.62 -32.06 0.70
C HIS A 38 -19.20 -31.94 1.26
N GLU A 39 -18.27 -32.82 0.91
CA GLU A 39 -16.96 -32.83 1.58
C GLU A 39 -15.91 -32.00 0.83
N ILE A 40 -15.93 -32.07 -0.50
CA ILE A 40 -14.95 -31.40 -1.36
C ILE A 40 -15.16 -29.89 -1.30
N TRP A 41 -16.39 -29.41 -1.44
CA TRP A 41 -16.69 -27.97 -1.39
C TRP A 41 -16.50 -27.35 -0.01
N ALA A 42 -16.86 -28.06 1.07
CA ALA A 42 -16.61 -27.57 2.43
C ALA A 42 -15.10 -27.41 2.70
N THR A 43 -14.31 -28.39 2.24
CA THR A 43 -12.85 -28.36 2.38
C THR A 43 -12.22 -27.26 1.52
N LEU A 44 -12.62 -27.15 0.25
CA LEU A 44 -12.13 -26.14 -0.69
C LEU A 44 -12.43 -24.73 -0.18
N LYS A 45 -13.67 -24.51 0.30
CA LYS A 45 -14.10 -23.26 0.91
C LYS A 45 -13.32 -22.93 2.16
N ARG A 46 -13.07 -23.91 3.04
CA ARG A 46 -12.29 -23.70 4.26
C ARG A 46 -10.85 -23.31 3.93
N VAL A 47 -10.18 -24.05 3.03
CA VAL A 47 -8.77 -23.82 2.69
C VAL A 47 -8.58 -22.50 1.96
N HIS A 48 -9.33 -22.25 0.88
CA HIS A 48 -9.13 -21.04 0.08
C HIS A 48 -9.71 -19.79 0.73
N ARG A 49 -10.79 -19.87 1.52
CA ARG A 49 -11.19 -18.70 2.32
C ARG A 49 -10.19 -18.39 3.42
N ALA A 50 -9.63 -19.40 4.10
CA ALA A 50 -8.61 -19.16 5.12
C ALA A 50 -7.31 -18.61 4.51
N ALA A 51 -6.87 -19.17 3.37
CA ALA A 51 -5.68 -18.71 2.64
C ALA A 51 -5.89 -17.30 2.08
N GLY A 52 -7.00 -17.05 1.40
CA GLY A 52 -7.38 -15.71 0.91
C GLY A 52 -7.48 -14.71 2.06
N PHE A 53 -8.13 -15.07 3.17
CA PHE A 53 -8.23 -14.21 4.36
C PHE A 53 -6.86 -13.90 4.98
N ALA A 54 -6.00 -14.90 5.15
CA ALA A 54 -4.66 -14.71 5.72
C ALA A 54 -3.79 -13.84 4.81
N THR A 55 -3.84 -14.07 3.50
CA THR A 55 -3.13 -13.26 2.50
C THR A 55 -3.63 -11.81 2.50
N THR A 56 -4.95 -11.61 2.47
CA THR A 56 -5.56 -10.28 2.59
C THR A 56 -5.14 -9.58 3.89
N LEU A 57 -5.14 -10.28 5.02
CA LEU A 57 -4.74 -9.73 6.31
C LEU A 57 -3.25 -9.36 6.34
N ALA A 58 -2.40 -10.20 5.76
CA ALA A 58 -0.97 -9.94 5.66
C ALA A 58 -0.69 -8.70 4.79
N LEU A 59 -1.38 -8.56 3.65
CA LEU A 59 -1.27 -7.37 2.79
C LEU A 59 -1.72 -6.09 3.50
N ARG A 60 -2.88 -6.14 4.19
CA ARG A 60 -3.36 -5.01 5.00
C ARG A 60 -2.38 -4.63 6.09
N ARG A 61 -1.78 -5.62 6.77
CA ARG A 61 -0.77 -5.37 7.79
C ARG A 61 0.45 -4.68 7.19
N GLN A 62 1.00 -5.23 6.09
CA GLN A 62 2.15 -4.62 5.40
C GLN A 62 1.88 -3.17 4.99
N PHE A 63 0.68 -2.88 4.47
CA PHE A 63 0.29 -1.55 4.05
C PHE A 63 0.19 -0.56 5.22
N LEU A 64 -0.51 -0.94 6.30
CA LEU A 64 -0.74 -0.05 7.46
C LEU A 64 0.47 0.08 8.38
N THR A 65 1.37 -0.90 8.42
CA THR A 65 2.58 -0.83 9.27
C THR A 65 3.83 -0.40 8.51
N ALA A 66 3.69 -0.01 7.24
CA ALA A 66 4.81 0.50 6.46
C ALA A 66 5.35 1.79 7.10
N LYS A 67 6.67 1.89 7.22
CA LYS A 67 7.38 3.08 7.70
C LYS A 67 8.40 3.50 6.65
N LYS A 68 8.55 4.80 6.42
CA LYS A 68 9.65 5.36 5.61
C LYS A 68 10.96 5.10 6.34
N GLY A 69 11.90 4.45 5.66
CA GLY A 69 13.26 4.26 6.14
C GLY A 69 14.18 5.39 5.66
N ASP A 70 15.43 5.03 5.35
CA ASP A 70 16.42 5.95 4.78
C ASP A 70 16.21 6.23 3.29
N GLU A 71 15.17 5.65 2.69
CA GLU A 71 14.80 5.90 1.30
C GLU A 71 14.29 7.35 1.11
N GLY A 72 14.48 7.91 -0.08
CA GLY A 72 13.90 9.21 -0.45
C GLY A 72 12.37 9.18 -0.52
N MET A 73 11.74 10.34 -0.43
CA MET A 73 10.28 10.49 -0.37
C MET A 73 9.59 9.90 -1.60
N GLN A 74 10.17 10.08 -2.79
CA GLN A 74 9.64 9.51 -4.04
C GLN A 74 9.61 7.96 -4.00
N ALA A 75 10.66 7.34 -3.45
CA ALA A 75 10.75 5.89 -3.30
C ALA A 75 9.73 5.37 -2.28
N TRP A 76 9.59 6.08 -1.15
CA TRP A 76 8.57 5.80 -0.14
C TRP A 76 7.14 5.86 -0.72
N ILE A 77 6.80 6.92 -1.44
CA ILE A 77 5.49 7.09 -2.08
C ILE A 77 5.22 5.95 -3.07
N SER A 78 6.21 5.65 -3.92
CA SER A 78 6.12 4.57 -4.90
C SER A 78 5.90 3.21 -4.23
N ARG A 79 6.56 2.97 -3.08
CA ARG A 79 6.41 1.74 -2.30
C ARG A 79 5.01 1.59 -1.70
N VAL A 80 4.44 2.66 -1.15
CA VAL A 80 3.06 2.65 -0.62
C VAL A 80 2.05 2.44 -1.74
N GLN A 81 2.21 3.12 -2.88
CA GLN A 81 1.36 2.91 -4.06
C GLN A 81 1.47 1.48 -4.61
N GLY A 82 2.67 0.90 -4.62
CA GLY A 82 2.89 -0.49 -5.01
C GLY A 82 2.21 -1.49 -4.06
N LEU A 83 2.18 -1.20 -2.75
CA LEU A 83 1.42 -2.00 -1.79
C LEU A 83 -0.09 -1.90 -2.03
N ALA A 84 -0.61 -0.70 -2.28
CA ALA A 84 -2.03 -0.50 -2.62
C ALA A 84 -2.41 -1.24 -3.90
N PHE A 85 -1.58 -1.16 -4.96
CA PHE A 85 -1.80 -1.90 -6.19
C PHE A 85 -1.85 -3.42 -5.97
N ARG A 86 -0.95 -3.97 -5.13
CA ARG A 86 -0.97 -5.39 -4.76
C ARG A 86 -2.22 -5.79 -4.00
N MET A 87 -2.75 -4.90 -3.16
CA MET A 87 -4.01 -5.10 -2.46
C MET A 87 -5.20 -5.11 -3.42
N GLU A 88 -5.24 -4.15 -4.34
CA GLU A 88 -6.26 -4.07 -5.41
C GLU A 88 -6.24 -5.33 -6.30
N ALA A 89 -5.05 -5.81 -6.68
CA ALA A 89 -4.90 -7.07 -7.42
C ALA A 89 -5.37 -8.31 -6.63
N ALA A 90 -5.39 -8.25 -5.30
CA ALA A 90 -5.94 -9.28 -4.43
C ALA A 90 -7.44 -9.10 -4.13
N GLY A 91 -8.12 -8.21 -4.87
CA GLY A 91 -9.55 -7.93 -4.71
C GLY A 91 -9.89 -7.06 -3.51
N ILE A 92 -8.90 -6.37 -2.92
CA ILE A 92 -9.11 -5.46 -1.80
C ILE A 92 -9.32 -4.06 -2.35
N ASN A 93 -10.47 -3.44 -2.05
CA ASN A 93 -10.66 -2.04 -2.35
C ASN A 93 -9.74 -1.17 -1.46
N VAL A 94 -8.96 -0.28 -2.08
CA VAL A 94 -8.08 0.68 -1.39
C VAL A 94 -8.45 2.09 -1.83
N ALA A 95 -9.09 2.84 -0.94
CA ALA A 95 -9.48 4.22 -1.22
C ALA A 95 -8.27 5.17 -1.16
N ASP A 96 -8.41 6.35 -1.76
CA ASP A 96 -7.37 7.39 -1.65
C ASP A 96 -7.13 7.80 -0.18
N GLN A 97 -8.18 7.77 0.65
CA GLN A 97 -8.06 7.99 2.09
C GLN A 97 -7.15 6.95 2.76
N ASP A 98 -7.21 5.68 2.34
CA ASP A 98 -6.34 4.62 2.87
C ASP A 98 -4.88 4.87 2.47
N LYS A 99 -4.67 5.34 1.23
CA LYS A 99 -3.34 5.71 0.69
C LYS A 99 -2.75 6.90 1.45
N ILE A 100 -3.55 7.94 1.70
CA ILE A 100 -3.16 9.11 2.52
C ILE A 100 -2.78 8.65 3.94
N LEU A 101 -3.62 7.84 4.58
CA LEU A 101 -3.37 7.32 5.93
C LEU A 101 -2.05 6.52 6.00
N ALA A 102 -1.82 5.63 5.04
CA ALA A 102 -0.59 4.84 5.00
C ALA A 102 0.66 5.72 4.77
N LEU A 103 0.56 6.72 3.90
CA LEU A 103 1.64 7.68 3.65
C LEU A 103 1.99 8.47 4.91
N THR A 104 1.01 9.03 5.62
CA THR A 104 1.24 9.93 6.77
C THR A 104 1.63 9.18 8.03
N MET A 105 0.99 8.04 8.33
CA MET A 105 1.33 7.21 9.49
C MET A 105 2.74 6.61 9.37
N GLY A 106 3.25 6.48 8.15
CA GLY A 106 4.58 5.92 7.88
C GLY A 106 5.75 6.89 8.07
N LEU A 107 5.50 8.19 8.26
CA LEU A 107 6.55 9.22 8.25
C LEU A 107 7.35 9.30 9.55
N PRO A 108 8.64 9.69 9.47
CA PRO A 108 9.44 10.00 10.65
C PRO A 108 9.05 11.36 11.26
N ALA A 109 9.47 11.59 12.51
CA ALA A 109 9.11 12.78 13.29
C ALA A 109 9.50 14.12 12.64
N ALA A 110 10.46 14.13 11.71
CA ALA A 110 10.86 15.30 10.92
C ALA A 110 9.67 15.90 10.13
N TYR A 111 8.66 15.10 9.78
CA TYR A 111 7.46 15.53 9.05
C TYR A 111 6.27 15.87 9.95
N SER A 112 6.47 15.97 11.27
CA SER A 112 5.39 16.23 12.24
C SER A 112 4.61 17.51 11.94
N SER A 113 5.29 18.56 11.47
CA SER A 113 4.67 19.82 11.05
C SER A 113 3.69 19.62 9.89
N ASP A 114 4.06 18.84 8.86
CA ASP A 114 3.15 18.57 7.74
C ASP A 114 1.98 17.69 8.14
N ILE A 115 2.18 16.72 9.04
CA ILE A 115 1.08 15.89 9.56
C ILE A 115 0.03 16.78 10.24
N ILE A 116 0.46 17.73 11.09
CA ILE A 116 -0.45 18.69 11.73
C ILE A 116 -1.18 19.54 10.69
N ASN A 117 -0.48 19.99 9.64
CA ASN A 117 -1.10 20.76 8.57
C ASN A 117 -2.14 19.94 7.78
N PHE A 118 -1.87 18.66 7.53
CA PHE A 118 -2.84 17.76 6.89
C PHE A 118 -4.09 17.57 7.76
N ASP A 119 -3.92 17.38 9.07
CA ASP A 119 -5.04 17.23 10.01
C ASP A 119 -5.92 18.49 10.09
N ALA A 120 -5.34 19.67 9.85
CA ALA A 120 -6.05 20.95 9.79
C ALA A 120 -6.63 21.26 8.39
N THR A 121 -6.31 20.48 7.36
CA THR A 121 -6.76 20.72 5.98
C THR A 121 -8.20 20.24 5.80
N PRO A 122 -9.09 21.05 5.19
CA PRO A 122 -10.45 20.62 4.89
C PRO A 122 -10.49 19.33 4.05
N PRO A 123 -11.41 18.38 4.33
CA PRO A 123 -11.47 17.10 3.63
C PRO A 123 -11.59 17.23 2.11
N GLU A 124 -12.23 18.29 1.60
CA GLU A 124 -12.39 18.52 0.17
C GLU A 124 -11.07 18.87 -0.54
N LEU A 125 -10.08 19.34 0.22
CA LEU A 125 -8.77 19.77 -0.29
C LEU A 125 -7.66 18.74 -0.03
N LEU A 126 -7.87 17.83 0.94
CA LEU A 126 -6.91 16.79 1.30
C LEU A 126 -6.93 15.62 0.31
N THR A 127 -6.50 15.89 -0.92
CA THR A 127 -6.38 14.88 -1.97
C THR A 127 -5.04 14.14 -1.89
N LEU A 128 -4.99 12.91 -2.42
CA LEU A 128 -3.75 12.12 -2.47
C LEU A 128 -2.63 12.88 -3.20
N ASN A 129 -2.95 13.55 -4.30
CA ASN A 129 -2.00 14.38 -5.04
C ASN A 129 -1.47 15.55 -4.20
N HIS A 130 -2.35 16.25 -3.47
CA HIS A 130 -1.94 17.34 -2.60
C HIS A 130 -0.92 16.87 -1.56
N VAL A 131 -1.19 15.74 -0.89
CA VAL A 131 -0.29 15.13 0.10
C VAL A 131 1.04 14.76 -0.54
N ILE A 132 1.03 14.08 -1.69
CA ILE A 132 2.24 13.69 -2.43
C ILE A 132 3.10 14.91 -2.77
N THR A 133 2.50 15.95 -3.36
CA THR A 133 3.22 17.18 -3.73
C THR A 133 3.82 17.87 -2.50
N ARG A 134 3.07 17.96 -1.41
CA ARG A 134 3.54 18.58 -0.17
C ARG A 134 4.73 17.84 0.42
N LEU A 135 4.67 16.50 0.48
CA LEU A 135 5.75 15.67 1.02
C LEU A 135 7.04 15.75 0.21
N LEU A 136 6.96 15.85 -1.12
CA LEU A 136 8.14 16.01 -1.98
C LEU A 136 8.78 17.39 -1.82
N ASN A 137 7.97 18.44 -1.73
CA ASN A 137 8.46 19.79 -1.47
C ASN A 137 9.12 19.90 -0.09
N GLU A 138 8.56 19.21 0.90
CA GLU A 138 9.12 19.13 2.24
C GLU A 138 10.52 18.50 2.26
N GLU A 139 10.70 17.34 1.61
CA GLU A 139 12.03 16.71 1.53
C GLU A 139 13.06 17.62 0.86
N THR A 140 12.65 18.35 -0.18
CA THR A 140 13.52 19.32 -0.86
C THR A 140 13.95 20.45 0.09
N ARG A 141 13.03 20.95 0.93
CA ARG A 141 13.36 21.96 1.94
C ARG A 141 14.32 21.42 3.00
N GLN A 142 14.05 20.23 3.54
CA GLN A 142 14.92 19.60 4.55
C GLN A 142 16.35 19.39 4.02
N ALA A 143 16.51 19.06 2.74
CA ALA A 143 17.81 18.92 2.11
C ALA A 143 18.56 20.26 1.97
N ALA A 144 17.84 21.37 1.70
CA ALA A 144 18.42 22.71 1.66
C ALA A 144 18.90 23.15 3.06
N ASP A 145 18.05 22.99 4.08
CA ASP A 145 18.38 23.34 5.47
C ASP A 145 19.59 22.53 6.01
N THR A 146 19.70 21.26 5.63
CA THR A 146 20.84 20.40 6.01
C THR A 146 22.15 20.85 5.34
N SER A 147 22.07 21.48 4.17
CA SER A 147 23.24 21.94 3.42
C SER A 147 23.80 23.24 4.00
N GLU A 148 22.94 24.17 4.43
CA GLU A 148 23.33 25.43 5.06
C GLU A 148 24.04 25.24 6.41
N VAL A 149 23.60 24.26 7.23
CA VAL A 149 24.21 23.98 8.55
C VAL A 149 25.63 23.40 8.44
N LYS A 150 26.00 22.79 7.30
CA LYS A 150 27.34 22.24 7.08
C LYS A 150 28.35 23.28 6.59
N GLU A 151 27.89 24.47 6.18
CA GLU A 151 28.72 25.54 5.62
C GLU A 151 29.10 26.65 6.62
N GLU A 152 28.83 26.52 7.92
CA GLU A 152 29.46 27.41 8.93
C GLU A 152 30.97 27.09 9.05
N PRO A 153 31.88 27.97 8.59
CA PRO A 153 33.31 27.67 8.59
C PRO A 153 33.94 27.99 9.94
N LEU A 154 34.92 27.17 10.34
CA LEU A 154 35.84 27.34 11.48
C LEU A 154 36.63 28.67 11.50
N ASP A 155 36.41 29.59 10.56
CA ASP A 155 37.24 30.78 10.34
C ASP A 155 37.06 31.87 11.40
N GLN A 156 36.02 31.82 12.24
CA GLN A 156 35.86 32.80 13.33
C GLN A 156 36.71 32.47 14.58
N ALA A 157 37.33 31.30 14.69
CA ALA A 157 38.14 30.92 15.85
C ALA A 157 39.62 31.35 15.76
N LEU A 158 40.13 31.70 14.57
CA LEU A 158 41.56 32.03 14.38
C LEU A 158 41.89 33.52 14.55
N ALA A 159 40.91 34.42 14.63
CA ALA A 159 41.15 35.87 14.70
C ALA A 159 41.57 36.40 16.10
N VAL A 160 41.54 35.58 17.16
CA VAL A 160 41.80 36.06 18.54
C VAL A 160 43.26 35.86 18.99
N THR A 161 44.13 35.21 18.21
CA THR A 161 45.50 34.90 18.64
C THR A 161 46.60 35.57 17.82
N SER A 162 46.52 36.89 17.61
CA SER A 162 47.73 37.65 17.27
C SER A 162 47.63 39.10 17.75
N GLY A 163 47.84 39.28 19.04
CA GLY A 163 48.12 40.58 19.66
C GLY A 163 49.34 40.42 20.57
N ARG A 164 50.52 40.79 20.06
CA ARG A 164 51.70 41.10 20.86
C ARG A 164 52.44 42.28 20.25
#